data_AF-A0A1Z9JFQ3-F1
#
_entry.id   AF-A0A1Z9JFQ3-F1
#
_cell.length_a   1.000
_cell.length_b   1.000
_cell.length_c   1.000
_cell.angle_alpha   90.00
_cell.angle_beta   90.00
_cell.angle_gamma   90.00
#
_symmetry.space_group_name_H-M   'P 1'
#
loop_
_entity.id
_entity.type
_entity.pdbx_description
1 polymer ?
#
loop_
_entity_poly.entity_id
_entity_poly.type
_entity_poly.pdbx_seq_one_letter_code
_entity_poly.pdbx_strand_id
1 'polypeptide(L)'
;MRRGLGWLGLLMLVGCAPPSEPPSWKVFPLQRNTPHDGLAVVNQPDGYGIHVFLETDTSDPAVCRPRWLPDPARLFNGNGSTPFSSGLATRMEFFAAVARKDVTSALQQELEALCQARAPKASWVWSEPPRTEGEVVPLQLPALEEADLLTNPVEELKRVEELLQDQPDP
;
A
#
# COMPACT_ATOMS: atom_id res chain seq x y z
N MET A 1 25.78 -65.96 26.18
CA MET A 1 26.79 -65.05 26.74
C MET A 1 26.97 -63.85 25.80
N ARG A 2 26.87 -62.63 26.36
CA ARG A 2 27.22 -61.25 25.87
C ARG A 2 27.45 -61.06 24.35
N ARG A 3 26.60 -60.33 23.61
CA ARG A 3 26.40 -58.85 23.49
C ARG A 3 27.66 -58.06 23.12
N GLY A 4 27.61 -57.42 21.94
CA GLY A 4 28.55 -56.40 21.48
C GLY A 4 27.92 -55.55 20.38
N LEU A 5 26.94 -54.74 20.77
CA LEU A 5 26.15 -53.82 19.94
C LEU A 5 26.98 -52.54 19.70
N GLY A 6 27.50 -52.34 18.49
CA GLY A 6 28.17 -51.10 18.09
C GLY A 6 27.17 -50.12 17.47
N TRP A 7 26.47 -49.35 18.30
CA TRP A 7 25.71 -48.18 17.83
C TRP A 7 26.68 -47.00 17.72
N LEU A 8 27.09 -46.69 16.49
CA LEU A 8 27.71 -45.40 16.18
C LEU A 8 26.61 -44.33 16.28
N GLY A 9 26.64 -43.55 17.36
CA GLY A 9 25.72 -42.45 17.60
C GLY A 9 25.94 -41.31 16.60
N LEU A 10 24.90 -41.00 15.84
CA LEU A 10 24.79 -39.80 15.02
C LEU A 10 24.49 -38.61 15.95
N LEU A 11 25.50 -37.77 16.23
CA LEU A 11 25.32 -36.51 16.95
C LEU A 11 24.56 -35.52 16.06
N MET A 12 23.25 -35.44 16.24
CA MET A 12 22.41 -34.36 15.71
C MET A 12 22.73 -33.06 16.50
N LEU A 13 23.41 -32.12 15.85
CA LEU A 13 23.57 -30.75 16.32
C LEU A 13 22.23 -30.01 16.17
N VAL A 14 21.35 -30.13 17.17
CA VAL A 14 20.16 -29.29 17.27
C VAL A 14 20.59 -27.95 17.86
N GLY A 15 20.78 -26.95 17.00
CA GLY A 15 21.00 -25.57 17.44
C GLY A 15 19.72 -25.03 18.08
N CYS A 16 19.80 -24.59 19.34
CA CYS A 16 18.72 -23.88 20.01
C CYS A 16 18.67 -22.43 19.49
N ALA A 17 17.94 -22.18 18.40
CA ALA A 17 17.48 -20.82 18.11
C ALA A 17 16.36 -20.46 19.11
N PRO A 18 16.35 -19.24 19.68
CA PRO A 18 15.21 -18.79 20.47
C PRO A 18 13.93 -18.83 19.61
N PRO A 19 12.77 -19.21 20.18
CA PRO A 19 11.52 -19.21 19.44
C PRO A 19 11.19 -17.78 18.98
N SER A 20 10.80 -17.63 17.72
CA SER A 20 10.30 -16.37 17.18
C SER A 20 9.11 -15.89 18.00
N GLU A 21 9.02 -14.59 18.26
CA GLU A 21 7.88 -14.04 18.98
C GLU A 21 6.61 -14.21 18.13
N PRO A 22 5.45 -14.55 18.72
CA PRO A 22 4.21 -14.61 17.95
C PRO A 22 3.86 -13.22 17.36
N PRO A 23 3.04 -13.16 16.30
CA PRO A 23 2.57 -11.89 15.76
C PRO A 23 1.85 -11.08 16.84
N SER A 24 2.31 -9.85 17.08
CA SER A 24 1.75 -8.99 18.13
C SER A 24 0.37 -8.45 17.78
N TRP A 25 0.01 -8.43 16.48
CA TRP A 25 -1.21 -7.81 15.95
C TRP A 25 -1.38 -6.36 16.36
N LYS A 26 -0.26 -5.68 16.66
CA LYS A 26 -0.27 -4.25 16.92
C LYS A 26 -0.75 -3.52 15.67
N VAL A 27 -1.74 -2.65 15.84
CA VAL A 27 -2.30 -1.79 14.80
C VAL A 27 -2.04 -0.35 15.18
N PHE A 28 -1.43 0.44 14.29
CA PHE A 28 -1.16 1.85 14.56
C PHE A 28 -1.05 2.66 13.27
N PRO A 29 -1.34 3.98 13.31
CA PRO A 29 -1.16 4.85 12.16
C PRO A 29 0.32 4.91 11.77
N LEU A 30 0.61 4.73 10.49
CA LEU A 30 1.96 4.85 9.94
C LEU A 30 1.90 5.71 8.68
N GLN A 31 2.27 6.98 8.82
CA GLN A 31 2.26 7.95 7.72
C GLN A 31 3.24 7.54 6.63
N ARG A 32 2.78 7.65 5.38
CA ARG A 32 3.59 7.54 4.17
C ARG A 32 4.02 8.93 3.69
N ASN A 33 3.06 9.82 3.42
CA ASN A 33 3.30 11.17 2.95
C ASN A 33 2.60 12.21 3.82
N THR A 34 1.34 12.00 4.16
CA THR A 34 0.50 12.91 4.94
C THR A 34 -0.12 12.21 6.14
N PRO A 35 -0.54 12.92 7.20
CA PRO A 35 -1.27 12.30 8.29
C PRO A 35 -2.45 11.46 7.79
N HIS A 36 -2.70 10.32 8.44
CA HIS A 36 -3.81 9.40 8.17
C HIS A 36 -3.79 8.65 6.82
N ASP A 37 -2.69 8.70 6.06
CA ASP A 37 -2.58 8.02 4.76
C ASP A 37 -1.99 6.60 4.83
N GLY A 38 -1.88 6.02 6.03
CA GLY A 38 -1.34 4.68 6.19
C GLY A 38 -1.59 4.05 7.56
N LEU A 39 -1.72 2.72 7.55
CA LEU A 39 -1.94 1.89 8.74
C LEU A 39 -0.95 0.73 8.79
N ALA A 40 -0.20 0.60 9.88
CA ALA A 40 0.66 -0.55 10.15
C ALA A 40 -0.13 -1.65 10.86
N VAL A 41 0.04 -2.90 10.40
CA VAL A 41 -0.53 -4.09 11.04
C VAL A 41 0.58 -5.13 11.21
N VAL A 42 0.97 -5.41 12.45
CA VAL A 42 2.03 -6.38 12.79
C VAL A 42 1.45 -7.79 12.80
N ASN A 43 1.24 -8.37 11.62
CA ASN A 43 0.59 -9.68 11.44
C ASN A 43 1.57 -10.86 11.33
N GLN A 44 2.86 -10.64 11.51
CA GLN A 44 3.89 -11.69 11.51
C GLN A 44 4.77 -11.63 12.77
N PRO A 45 5.50 -12.72 13.09
CA PRO A 45 6.52 -12.74 14.12
C PRO A 45 7.53 -11.60 14.06
N ASP A 46 8.22 -11.36 15.17
CA ASP A 46 9.40 -10.49 15.26
C ASP A 46 9.18 -9.05 14.75
N GLY A 47 7.95 -8.55 14.83
CA GLY A 47 7.59 -7.19 14.42
C GLY A 47 7.42 -6.99 12.91
N TYR A 48 7.38 -8.08 12.13
CA TYR A 48 7.05 -8.02 10.71
C TYR A 48 5.54 -7.85 10.51
N GLY A 49 5.16 -7.25 9.38
CA GLY A 49 3.75 -7.05 9.11
C GLY A 49 3.43 -6.56 7.72
N ILE A 50 2.32 -5.84 7.62
CA ILE A 50 1.92 -5.10 6.43
C ILE A 50 1.71 -3.62 6.76
N HIS A 51 2.00 -2.76 5.79
CA HIS A 51 1.66 -1.35 5.81
C HIS A 51 0.62 -1.10 4.72
N VAL A 52 -0.62 -0.87 5.16
CA VAL A 52 -1.76 -0.60 4.29
C VAL A 52 -1.76 0.89 3.96
N PHE A 53 -1.72 1.22 2.67
CA PHE A 53 -1.85 2.60 2.22
C PHE A 53 -3.32 2.99 2.15
N LEU A 54 -3.64 4.18 2.66
CA LEU A 54 -5.01 4.65 2.78
C LEU A 54 -5.24 5.79 1.79
N GLU A 55 -6.28 5.63 1.00
CA GLU A 55 -6.70 6.59 -0.02
C GLU A 55 -8.21 6.77 0.04
N THR A 56 -8.68 7.95 -0.33
CA THR A 56 -10.10 8.26 -0.42
C THR A 56 -10.46 8.56 -1.88
N ASP A 57 -11.66 8.14 -2.27
CA ASP A 57 -12.26 8.52 -3.52
C ASP A 57 -13.13 9.77 -3.32
N THR A 58 -12.75 10.85 -4.00
CA THR A 58 -13.43 12.16 -3.98
C THR A 58 -13.85 12.59 -5.39
N SER A 59 -14.06 11.64 -6.30
CA SER A 59 -14.54 11.92 -7.66
C SER A 59 -15.91 12.59 -7.69
N ASP A 60 -16.77 12.33 -6.70
CA ASP A 60 -17.98 13.13 -6.42
C ASP A 60 -17.64 14.21 -5.37
N PRO A 61 -17.77 15.50 -5.67
CA PRO A 61 -17.48 16.58 -4.71
C PRO A 61 -18.30 16.53 -3.40
N ALA A 62 -19.46 15.86 -3.40
CA ALA A 62 -20.33 15.75 -2.24
C ALA A 62 -20.04 14.51 -1.38
N VAL A 63 -19.29 13.52 -1.89
CA VAL A 63 -19.08 12.22 -1.24
C VAL A 63 -17.60 11.90 -1.16
N CYS A 64 -17.19 11.43 0.01
CA CYS A 64 -15.84 10.96 0.23
C CYS A 64 -15.89 9.59 0.91
N ARG A 65 -15.25 8.62 0.29
CA ARG A 65 -15.33 7.20 0.68
C ARG A 65 -13.97 6.53 0.56
N PRO A 66 -13.74 5.35 1.17
CA PRO A 66 -12.52 4.59 0.95
C PRO A 66 -12.27 4.29 -0.53
N ARG A 67 -11.00 4.41 -0.95
CA ARG A 67 -10.48 3.83 -2.18
C ARG A 67 -9.54 2.69 -1.81
N TRP A 68 -10.02 1.46 -1.94
CA TRP A 68 -9.28 0.29 -1.47
C TRP A 68 -8.07 -0.04 -2.34
N LEU A 69 -6.90 -0.13 -1.69
CA LEU A 69 -5.63 -0.58 -2.26
C LEU A 69 -5.21 -1.89 -1.57
N PRO A 70 -5.62 -3.06 -2.10
CA PRO A 70 -5.39 -4.35 -1.44
C PRO A 70 -3.95 -4.87 -1.56
N ASP A 71 -3.03 -4.07 -2.10
CA ASP A 71 -1.62 -4.38 -2.33
C ASP A 71 -0.73 -3.64 -1.32
N PRO A 72 -0.62 -4.12 -0.06
CA PRO A 72 0.14 -3.43 0.97
C PRO A 72 1.65 -3.57 0.78
N ALA A 73 2.39 -2.62 1.36
CA ALA A 73 3.83 -2.77 1.50
C ALA A 73 4.17 -3.71 2.67
N ARG A 74 5.34 -4.33 2.61
CA ARG A 74 5.86 -5.12 3.74
C ARG A 74 6.35 -4.18 4.84
N LEU A 75 5.89 -4.40 6.07
CA LEU A 75 6.30 -3.68 7.28
C LEU A 75 7.43 -4.43 8.00
N PHE A 76 8.41 -3.68 8.47
CA PHE A 76 9.51 -4.13 9.33
C PHE A 76 9.52 -3.33 10.63
N ASN A 77 10.05 -3.93 11.70
CA ASN A 77 10.26 -3.28 12.99
C ASN A 77 8.99 -2.67 13.60
N GLY A 78 7.81 -3.26 13.36
CA GLY A 78 6.51 -2.77 13.84
C GLY A 78 6.33 -2.79 15.37
N ASN A 79 7.08 -3.65 16.06
CA ASN A 79 7.15 -3.68 17.52
C ASN A 79 8.17 -2.67 18.10
N GLY A 80 9.08 -2.15 17.26
CA GLY A 80 10.11 -1.22 17.66
C GLY A 80 9.70 0.25 17.60
N SER A 81 10.69 1.14 17.73
CA SER A 81 10.51 2.59 17.71
C SER A 81 10.63 3.21 16.31
N THR A 82 11.18 2.49 15.34
CA THR A 82 11.44 2.96 13.97
C THR A 82 10.87 1.97 12.94
N PRO A 83 9.54 1.83 12.86
CA PRO A 83 8.91 1.01 11.83
C PRO A 83 9.16 1.60 10.44
N PHE A 84 9.37 0.75 9.46
CA PHE A 84 9.55 1.18 8.07
C PHE A 84 9.00 0.13 7.11
N SER A 85 8.77 0.55 5.87
CA SER A 85 8.16 -0.29 4.84
C SER A 85 9.10 -0.46 3.65
N SER A 86 9.23 -1.69 3.13
CA SER A 86 10.08 -1.99 1.99
C SER A 86 9.64 -3.25 1.26
N GLY A 87 9.45 -3.19 -0.06
CA GLY A 87 8.95 -4.32 -0.84
C GLY A 87 7.46 -4.57 -0.67
N LEU A 88 6.97 -5.64 -1.30
CA LEU A 88 5.55 -5.95 -1.42
C LEU A 88 5.14 -7.04 -0.42
N ALA A 89 3.97 -6.85 0.20
CA ALA A 89 3.25 -7.90 0.88
C ALA A 89 2.12 -8.42 -0.02
N THR A 90 1.55 -9.58 0.33
CA THR A 90 0.55 -10.22 -0.52
C THR A 90 -0.86 -9.68 -0.23
N ARG A 91 -1.74 -9.71 -1.24
CA ARG A 91 -3.18 -9.45 -1.06
C ARG A 91 -3.83 -10.38 -0.05
N MET A 92 -3.38 -11.64 0.01
CA MET A 92 -3.86 -12.61 0.99
C MET A 92 -3.64 -12.14 2.43
N GLU A 93 -2.50 -11.51 2.70
CA GLU A 93 -2.19 -10.92 4.01
C GLU A 93 -3.06 -9.69 4.30
N PHE A 94 -3.35 -8.88 3.29
CA PHE A 94 -4.32 -7.79 3.41
C PHE A 94 -5.70 -8.34 3.79
N PHE A 95 -6.22 -9.33 3.04
CA PHE A 95 -7.51 -9.95 3.30
C PHE A 95 -7.60 -10.55 4.71
N ALA A 96 -6.54 -11.25 5.15
CA ALA A 96 -6.46 -11.80 6.50
C ALA A 96 -6.44 -10.71 7.59
N ALA A 97 -5.75 -9.59 7.34
CA ALA A 97 -5.71 -8.48 8.28
C ALA A 97 -7.08 -7.79 8.39
N VAL A 98 -7.71 -7.45 7.26
CA VAL A 98 -9.01 -6.73 7.25
C VAL A 98 -10.19 -7.62 7.65
N ALA A 99 -10.02 -8.94 7.71
CA ALA A 99 -11.01 -9.82 8.34
C ALA A 99 -11.13 -9.57 9.86
N ARG A 100 -10.13 -8.93 10.49
CA ARG A 100 -10.17 -8.59 11.91
C ARG A 100 -10.89 -7.26 12.16
N LYS A 101 -11.67 -7.25 13.24
CA LYS A 101 -12.48 -6.08 13.63
C LYS A 101 -11.63 -4.90 14.09
N ASP A 102 -10.55 -5.15 14.82
CA ASP A 102 -9.63 -4.11 15.30
C ASP A 102 -8.93 -3.38 14.13
N VAL A 103 -8.48 -4.12 13.13
CA VAL A 103 -7.92 -3.56 11.90
C VAL A 103 -8.98 -2.75 11.15
N THR A 104 -10.19 -3.29 10.97
CA THR A 104 -11.27 -2.60 10.24
C THR A 104 -11.70 -1.31 10.93
N SER A 105 -11.82 -1.32 12.27
CA SER A 105 -12.10 -0.12 13.05
C SER A 105 -11.01 0.95 12.91
N ALA A 106 -9.74 0.55 12.94
CA ALA A 106 -8.63 1.48 12.75
C ALA A 106 -8.60 2.05 11.31
N LEU A 107 -8.85 1.21 10.30
CA LEU A 107 -8.97 1.66 8.91
C LEU A 107 -10.08 2.71 8.75
N GLN A 108 -11.25 2.46 9.33
CA GLN A 108 -12.38 3.40 9.27
C GLN A 108 -12.02 4.74 9.90
N GLN A 109 -11.40 4.73 11.08
CA GLN A 109 -10.98 5.95 11.78
C GLN A 109 -9.96 6.76 10.98
N GLU A 110 -8.91 6.11 10.48
CA GLU A 110 -7.86 6.80 9.71
C GLU A 110 -8.40 7.31 8.36
N LEU A 111 -9.22 6.54 7.66
CA LEU A 111 -9.81 6.98 6.39
C LEU A 111 -10.82 8.12 6.58
N GLU A 112 -11.60 8.13 7.66
CA GLU A 112 -12.49 9.24 7.98
C GLU A 112 -11.69 10.53 8.28
N ALA A 113 -10.60 10.42 9.04
CA ALA A 113 -9.72 11.56 9.30
C ALA A 113 -9.03 12.06 8.01
N LEU A 114 -8.55 11.15 7.17
CA LEU A 114 -7.99 11.48 5.85
C LEU A 114 -9.01 12.18 4.96
N CYS A 115 -10.27 11.72 4.99
CA CYS A 115 -11.38 12.31 4.28
C CYS A 115 -11.64 13.75 4.72
N GLN A 116 -11.72 14.00 6.02
CA GLN A 116 -11.91 15.35 6.58
C GLN A 116 -10.76 16.30 6.18
N ALA A 117 -9.52 15.80 6.13
CA ALA A 117 -8.37 16.59 5.72
C ALA A 117 -8.38 16.93 4.22
N ARG A 118 -8.79 16.00 3.35
CA ARG A 118 -8.74 16.18 1.89
C ARG A 118 -10.00 16.82 1.30
N ALA A 119 -11.18 16.53 1.86
CA ALA A 119 -12.47 16.96 1.36
C ALA A 119 -13.40 17.40 2.51
N PRO A 120 -13.10 18.53 3.19
CA PRO A 120 -13.77 18.94 4.42
C PRO A 120 -15.27 19.26 4.27
N LYS A 121 -15.76 19.41 3.03
CA LYS A 121 -17.18 19.66 2.72
C LYS A 121 -17.93 18.41 2.25
N ALA A 122 -17.23 17.31 1.98
CA ALA A 122 -17.84 16.07 1.51
C ALA A 122 -18.41 15.27 2.69
N SER A 123 -19.46 14.50 2.42
CA SER A 123 -20.01 13.56 3.38
C SER A 123 -19.19 12.27 3.37
N TRP A 124 -18.78 11.81 4.55
CA TRP A 124 -18.10 10.53 4.73
C TRP A 124 -19.05 9.37 4.50
N VAL A 125 -18.64 8.40 3.67
CA VAL A 125 -19.36 7.15 3.43
C VAL A 125 -18.40 5.98 3.56
N TRP A 126 -18.63 5.15 4.58
CA TRP A 126 -17.87 3.92 4.76
C TRP A 126 -18.29 2.85 3.74
N SER A 127 -17.31 2.13 3.21
CA SER A 127 -17.50 0.91 2.44
C SER A 127 -16.50 -0.13 2.94
N GLU A 128 -16.92 -1.37 3.19
CA GLU A 128 -16.04 -2.43 3.69
C GLU A 128 -14.85 -2.70 2.74
N PRO A 129 -13.66 -3.04 3.27
CA PRO A 129 -12.53 -3.48 2.47
C PRO A 129 -12.80 -4.83 1.79
N PRO A 130 -12.22 -5.08 0.61
CA PRO A 130 -12.34 -6.37 -0.05
C PRO A 130 -11.66 -7.44 0.81
N ARG A 131 -12.31 -8.59 0.94
CA ARG A 131 -11.81 -9.75 1.70
C ARG A 131 -11.42 -10.91 0.79
N THR A 132 -11.69 -10.76 -0.51
CA THR A 132 -11.39 -11.76 -1.54
C THR A 132 -11.00 -11.05 -2.84
N GLU A 133 -10.29 -11.76 -3.73
CA GLU A 133 -9.91 -11.22 -5.04
C GLU A 133 -11.12 -10.79 -5.88
N GLY A 134 -12.26 -11.47 -5.75
CA GLY A 134 -13.48 -11.15 -6.50
C GLY A 134 -14.15 -9.84 -6.07
N GLU A 135 -13.81 -9.32 -4.89
CA GLU A 135 -14.31 -8.03 -4.38
C GLU A 135 -13.38 -6.86 -4.74
N VAL A 136 -12.18 -7.13 -5.25
CA VAL A 136 -11.22 -6.10 -5.62
C VAL A 136 -11.70 -5.36 -6.87
N VAL A 137 -12.00 -4.08 -6.69
CA VAL A 137 -12.33 -3.18 -7.81
C VAL A 137 -11.04 -2.68 -8.44
N PRO A 138 -10.79 -2.93 -9.74
CA PRO A 138 -9.62 -2.40 -10.42
C PRO A 138 -9.59 -0.87 -10.39
N LEU A 139 -8.42 -0.30 -10.11
CA LEU A 139 -8.22 1.14 -10.19
C LEU A 139 -8.36 1.58 -11.65
N GLN A 140 -9.39 2.36 -11.96
CA GLN A 140 -9.48 3.05 -13.25
C GLN A 140 -8.49 4.19 -13.25
N LEU A 141 -7.32 3.95 -13.84
CA LEU A 141 -6.40 5.04 -14.16
C LEU A 141 -7.01 5.84 -15.31
N PRO A 142 -7.02 7.19 -15.23
CA PRO A 142 -7.37 7.97 -16.40
C PRO A 142 -6.47 7.54 -17.55
N ALA A 143 -7.03 7.41 -18.75
CA ALA A 143 -6.21 7.23 -19.92
C ALA A 143 -5.20 8.38 -19.94
N LEU A 144 -3.91 8.05 -19.97
CA LEU A 144 -2.85 9.02 -20.26
C LEU A 144 -2.97 9.38 -21.75
N GLU A 145 -4.06 10.05 -22.11
CA GLU A 145 -4.17 10.81 -23.35
C GLU A 145 -3.42 12.12 -23.09
N GLU A 146 -2.10 12.03 -23.01
CA GLU A 146 -1.30 13.22 -23.27
C GLU A 146 -1.60 13.60 -24.72
N ALA A 147 -2.11 14.81 -24.93
CA ALA A 147 -1.98 15.42 -26.25
C ALA A 147 -0.49 15.36 -26.58
N ASP A 148 -0.13 14.74 -27.71
CA ASP A 148 1.25 14.62 -28.18
C ASP A 148 1.97 15.95 -27.91
N LEU A 149 2.90 15.98 -26.95
CA LEU A 149 3.64 17.20 -26.59
C LEU A 149 4.51 17.70 -27.75
N LEU A 150 4.61 16.88 -28.79
CA LEU A 150 5.28 17.17 -30.04
C LEU A 150 4.22 17.52 -31.07
N THR A 151 4.08 18.82 -31.35
CA THR A 151 3.36 19.27 -32.55
C THR A 151 3.92 18.52 -33.77
N ASN A 152 3.04 18.15 -34.70
CA ASN A 152 3.47 17.49 -35.94
C ASN A 152 4.60 18.31 -36.60
N PRO A 153 5.74 17.70 -36.96
CA PRO A 153 6.89 18.43 -37.53
C PRO A 153 6.54 19.27 -38.76
N VAL A 154 5.55 18.85 -39.55
CA VAL A 154 5.09 19.58 -40.73
C VAL A 154 4.31 20.84 -40.33
N GLU A 155 3.52 20.77 -39.27
CA GLU A 155 2.75 21.91 -38.75
C GLU A 155 3.67 22.96 -38.12
N GLU A 156 4.70 22.54 -37.38
CA GLU A 156 5.71 23.48 -36.85
C GLU A 156 6.54 24.11 -37.96
N LEU A 157 6.89 23.35 -39.01
CA LEU A 157 7.63 23.92 -40.14
C LEU A 157 6.84 25.06 -40.79
N LYS A 158 5.55 24.83 -41.04
CA LYS A 158 4.65 25.83 -41.63
C LYS A 158 4.54 27.08 -40.75
N ARG A 159 4.38 26.90 -39.44
CA ARG A 159 4.33 28.01 -38.48
C ARG A 159 5.61 28.84 -38.49
N VAL A 160 6.77 28.19 -38.54
CA VAL A 160 8.08 28.86 -38.60
C VAL A 160 8.21 29.64 -39.90
N GLU A 161 7.80 29.07 -41.03
CA GLU A 161 7.82 29.77 -42.33
C GLU A 161 6.93 31.02 -42.33
N GLU A 162 5.72 30.94 -41.76
CA GLU A 162 4.82 32.09 -41.62
C GLU A 162 5.44 33.19 -40.74
N LEU A 163 6.06 32.83 -39.61
CA LEU A 163 6.75 33.78 -38.72
C LEU A 163 8.00 34.41 -39.35
N LEU A 164 8.64 33.73 -40.29
CA LEU A 164 9.78 34.27 -41.04
C LEU A 164 9.34 35.19 -42.17
N GLN A 165 8.16 34.97 -42.76
CA GLN A 165 7.59 35.82 -43.82
C GLN A 165 7.04 37.15 -43.28
N ASP A 166 6.52 37.16 -42.05
CA ASP A 166 6.00 38.36 -41.40
C ASP A 166 7.08 39.25 -40.77
N GLN A 167 8.36 38.89 -40.87
CA GLN A 167 9.47 39.74 -40.46
C GLN A 167 9.84 40.72 -41.58
N PRO A 168 9.74 42.04 -41.37
CA PRO A 168 10.26 43.00 -42.34
C PRO A 168 11.78 42.90 -42.40
N ASP A 169 12.33 42.92 -43.61
CA ASP A 169 13.79 42.98 -43.83
C ASP A 169 14.39 44.19 -43.08
N PRO A 170 15.57 44.03 -42.44
CA PRO A 170 16.26 45.11 -41.73
C PRO A 170 16.69 46.26 -42.63
#